data_AF-A0A926R016-F1
#
_entry.id   AF-A0A926R016-F1
#
_cell.length_a   1.000
_cell.length_b   1.000
_cell.length_c   1.000
_cell.angle_alpha   90.00
_cell.angle_beta   90.00
_cell.angle_gamma   90.00
#
_symmetry.space_group_name_H-M   'P 1'
#
loop_
_entity.id
_entity.type
_entity.pdbx_description
1 polymer ?
#
loop_
_entity_poly.entity_id
_entity_poly.type
_entity_poly.pdbx_seq_one_letter_code
_entity_poly.pdbx_strand_id
1 'polypeptide(L)'
;MRRQVSADDDPPFRALVVQTTADHERAADHQRRRHTEWLLGELTDVENRIAEPGFADDTDPDEAADPHRLLDYSLEAVLSRPPYSAADLELNWVEDQSDSPYSYGLIDAEGRWRIPMGRRYVEVRPFRDGVAEVRLPAGDGSYGGPWVRIDTGGETVGP
;
A
#
# COMPACT_ATOMS: atom_id res chain seq x y z
N MET A 1 17.56 76.61 11.49
CA MET A 1 16.79 75.87 12.51
C MET A 1 17.14 74.39 12.42
N ARG A 2 17.98 73.87 13.32
CA ARG A 2 18.34 72.45 13.40
C ARG A 2 17.42 71.79 14.44
N ARG A 3 16.65 70.76 14.05
CA ARG A 3 15.92 69.89 14.99
C ARG A 3 16.90 68.86 15.54
N GLN A 4 17.10 68.87 16.86
CA GLN A 4 17.63 67.73 17.60
C GLN A 4 16.57 66.62 17.59
N VAL A 5 16.96 65.42 17.15
CA VAL A 5 16.18 64.20 17.30
C VAL A 5 16.81 63.45 18.47
N SER A 6 16.03 63.29 19.54
CA SER A 6 16.41 62.59 20.76
C SER A 6 16.50 61.09 20.47
N ALA A 7 17.63 60.49 20.79
CA ALA A 7 17.86 59.05 20.76
C ALA A 7 17.72 58.54 22.19
N ASP A 8 16.52 58.13 22.57
CA ASP A 8 16.26 57.34 23.78
C ASP A 8 14.82 56.83 23.71
N ASP A 9 14.63 55.66 23.08
CA ASP A 9 13.48 54.79 23.29
C ASP A 9 13.77 53.46 22.59
N ASP A 10 14.55 52.60 23.26
CA ASP A 10 14.80 51.22 22.84
C ASP A 10 13.93 50.29 23.71
N PRO A 11 12.82 49.73 23.20
CA PRO A 11 11.93 48.92 24.00
C PRO A 11 12.47 47.49 24.24
N PRO A 12 12.21 46.88 25.41
CA PRO A 12 12.76 45.58 25.80
C PRO A 12 11.99 44.42 25.14
N PHE A 13 12.13 44.21 23.82
CA PHE A 13 11.42 43.15 23.10
C PHE A 13 12.09 41.75 23.13
N ARG A 14 13.23 41.59 23.81
CA ARG A 14 14.02 40.34 23.72
C ARG A 14 13.63 39.21 24.69
N ALA A 15 12.73 39.44 25.66
CA ALA A 15 12.41 38.43 26.67
C ALA A 15 11.22 37.51 26.31
N LEU A 16 10.40 37.85 25.30
CA LEU A 16 9.14 37.14 25.03
C LEU A 16 9.27 35.95 24.05
N VAL A 17 10.34 35.89 23.24
CA VAL A 17 10.48 34.89 22.16
C VAL A 17 11.00 33.53 22.65
N VAL A 18 11.66 33.47 23.81
CA VAL A 18 12.25 32.21 24.32
C VAL A 18 11.22 31.34 25.07
N GLN A 19 10.19 31.94 25.66
CA GLN A 19 9.16 31.20 26.39
C GLN A 19 8.22 30.45 25.43
N THR A 20 7.94 31.00 24.24
CA THR A 20 7.03 30.37 23.28
C THR A 20 7.59 29.09 22.68
N THR A 21 8.90 28.97 22.48
CA THR A 21 9.54 27.74 21.95
C THR A 21 9.54 26.58 22.95
N ALA A 22 9.77 26.85 24.24
CA ALA A 22 9.80 25.80 25.26
C ALA A 22 8.41 25.19 25.53
N ASP A 23 7.35 25.99 25.40
CA ASP A 23 5.98 25.51 25.57
C ASP A 23 5.49 24.68 24.36
N HIS A 24 5.95 25.01 23.15
CA HIS A 24 5.65 24.22 21.94
C HIS A 24 6.34 22.83 21.97
N GLU A 25 7.58 22.75 22.45
CA GLU A 25 8.28 21.45 22.58
C GLU A 25 7.62 20.54 23.62
N ARG A 26 7.13 21.09 24.73
CA ARG A 26 6.40 20.32 25.75
C ARG A 26 5.03 19.83 25.27
N ALA A 27 4.31 20.64 24.49
CA ALA A 27 3.03 20.24 23.90
C ALA A 27 3.23 19.10 22.87
N ALA A 28 4.26 19.19 22.03
CA ALA A 28 4.59 18.15 21.05
C ALA A 28 5.03 16.83 21.72
N ASP A 29 5.82 16.90 22.79
CA ASP A 29 6.24 15.70 23.53
C ASP A 29 5.06 15.03 24.24
N HIS A 30 4.12 15.82 24.79
CA HIS A 30 2.89 15.28 25.36
C HIS A 30 2.02 14.57 24.31
N GLN A 31 1.90 15.12 23.11
CA GLN A 31 1.12 14.50 22.03
C GLN A 31 1.76 13.21 21.51
N ARG A 32 3.10 13.16 21.41
CA ARG A 32 3.85 11.95 21.03
C ARG A 32 3.71 10.82 22.05
N ARG A 33 3.76 11.14 23.35
CA ARG A 33 3.53 10.14 24.41
C ARG A 33 2.13 9.55 24.35
N ARG A 34 1.11 10.40 24.18
CA ARG A 34 -0.29 9.94 24.01
C ARG A 34 -0.47 9.06 22.77
N HIS A 35 0.17 9.39 21.66
CA HIS A 35 0.10 8.56 20.45
C HIS A 35 0.77 7.21 20.65
N THR A 36 1.92 7.17 21.32
CA THR A 36 2.65 5.91 21.58
C THR A 36 1.88 5.01 22.54
N GLU A 37 1.29 5.59 23.59
CA GLU A 37 0.42 4.86 24.53
C GLU A 37 -0.84 4.32 23.85
N TRP A 38 -1.49 5.12 23.00
CA TRP A 38 -2.62 4.66 22.20
C TRP A 38 -2.24 3.51 21.26
N LEU A 39 -1.16 3.66 20.49
CA LEU A 39 -0.71 2.63 19.54
C LEU A 39 -0.35 1.32 20.24
N LEU A 40 0.30 1.39 21.42
CA LEU A 40 0.60 0.21 22.22
C LEU A 40 -0.67 -0.48 22.73
N GLY A 41 -1.70 0.29 23.10
CA GLY A 41 -3.01 -0.23 23.46
C GLY A 41 -3.66 -1.00 22.31
N GLU A 42 -3.75 -0.39 21.13
CA GLU A 42 -4.32 -1.01 19.93
C GLU A 42 -3.58 -2.30 19.54
N LEU A 43 -2.24 -2.30 19.60
CA LEU A 43 -1.44 -3.50 19.28
C LEU A 43 -1.70 -4.64 20.28
N THR A 44 -1.85 -4.30 21.56
CA THR A 44 -2.17 -5.26 22.62
C THR A 44 -3.57 -5.85 22.44
N ASP A 45 -4.54 -5.01 22.06
CA ASP A 45 -5.91 -5.44 21.79
C ASP A 45 -5.98 -6.38 20.57
N VAL A 46 -5.20 -6.09 19.52
CA VAL A 46 -5.07 -6.98 18.35
C VAL A 46 -4.43 -8.32 18.75
N GLU A 47 -3.35 -8.30 19.53
CA GLU A 47 -2.68 -9.53 20.00
C GLU A 47 -3.64 -10.41 20.82
N ASN A 48 -4.40 -9.81 21.74
CA ASN A 48 -5.39 -10.53 22.54
C ASN A 48 -6.48 -11.16 21.66
N ARG A 49 -6.97 -10.42 20.65
CA ARG A 49 -8.00 -10.92 19.73
C ARG A 49 -7.50 -12.09 18.87
N ILE A 50 -6.23 -12.07 18.46
CA ILE A 50 -5.60 -13.18 17.72
C ILE A 50 -5.40 -14.40 18.64
N ALA A 51 -5.10 -14.18 19.92
CA ALA A 51 -4.91 -15.25 20.90
C ALA A 51 -6.23 -15.91 21.35
N GLU A 52 -7.40 -15.35 21.02
CA GLU A 52 -8.69 -15.98 21.30
C GLU A 52 -8.86 -17.28 20.49
N PRO A 53 -9.01 -18.45 21.16
CA PRO A 53 -9.19 -19.72 20.48
C PRO A 53 -10.53 -19.72 19.74
N GLY A 54 -10.46 -19.73 18.40
CA GLY A 54 -11.63 -19.66 17.50
C GLY A 54 -11.43 -18.69 16.33
N PHE A 55 -10.52 -17.73 16.43
CA PHE A 55 -10.24 -16.77 15.34
C PHE A 55 -9.66 -17.44 14.08
N ALA A 56 -9.05 -18.63 14.23
CA ALA A 56 -8.46 -19.39 13.12
C ALA A 56 -9.43 -20.36 12.42
N ASP A 57 -10.62 -20.64 12.99
CA ASP A 57 -11.51 -21.72 12.54
C ASP A 57 -12.68 -21.24 11.65
N ASP A 58 -12.92 -19.93 11.55
CA ASP A 58 -14.03 -19.35 10.77
C ASP A 58 -13.61 -18.84 9.37
N THR A 59 -12.39 -19.15 8.93
CA THR A 59 -12.00 -18.84 7.55
C THR A 59 -12.46 -20.00 6.66
N ASP A 60 -13.74 -19.97 6.26
CA ASP A 60 -14.22 -20.76 5.13
C ASP A 60 -13.23 -20.55 3.96
N PRO A 61 -12.73 -21.61 3.31
CA PRO A 61 -11.71 -21.53 2.27
C PRO A 61 -12.28 -20.99 0.95
N ASP A 62 -12.95 -19.84 0.99
CA ASP A 62 -13.09 -19.00 -0.20
C ASP A 62 -11.76 -18.25 -0.40
N GLU A 63 -10.74 -19.05 -0.77
CA GLU A 63 -9.32 -18.73 -0.98
C GLU A 63 -9.04 -17.63 -2.04
N ALA A 64 -10.06 -16.90 -2.49
CA ALA A 64 -9.97 -15.97 -3.62
C ALA A 64 -9.76 -14.50 -3.21
N ALA A 65 -9.88 -14.15 -1.92
CA ALA A 65 -9.86 -12.76 -1.47
C ALA A 65 -8.87 -12.47 -0.33
N ASP A 66 -7.90 -13.36 -0.08
CA ASP A 66 -6.89 -13.12 0.96
C ASP A 66 -5.75 -12.22 0.45
N PRO A 67 -5.65 -10.95 0.88
CA PRO A 67 -4.55 -10.05 0.52
C PRO A 67 -3.18 -10.56 1.02
N HIS A 68 -3.14 -11.53 1.94
CA HIS A 68 -1.90 -12.14 2.44
C HIS A 68 -1.26 -13.13 1.47
N ARG A 69 -1.94 -13.61 0.42
CA ARG A 69 -1.30 -14.46 -0.61
C ARG A 69 -0.17 -13.75 -1.38
N LEU A 70 -0.11 -12.41 -1.38
CA LEU A 70 1.04 -11.68 -1.92
C LEU A 70 2.35 -12.04 -1.20
N LEU A 71 2.27 -12.34 0.10
CA LEU A 71 3.43 -12.74 0.90
C LEU A 71 3.76 -14.22 0.74
N ASP A 72 2.76 -15.10 0.65
CA ASP A 72 2.99 -16.53 0.38
C ASP A 72 3.66 -16.75 -0.98
N TYR A 73 3.22 -16.03 -2.03
CA TYR A 73 3.90 -16.05 -3.33
C TYR A 73 5.31 -15.44 -3.30
N SER A 74 5.58 -14.57 -2.34
CA SER A 74 6.90 -13.98 -2.14
C SER A 74 7.85 -14.91 -1.36
N LEU A 75 7.32 -15.82 -0.55
CA LEU A 75 8.09 -16.72 0.31
C LEU A 75 8.28 -18.14 -0.27
N GLU A 76 7.30 -18.70 -1.00
CA GLU A 76 7.36 -20.10 -1.46
C GLU A 76 8.35 -20.38 -2.62
N ALA A 77 8.90 -19.35 -3.28
CA ALA A 77 9.68 -19.55 -4.52
C ALA A 77 11.07 -18.88 -4.54
N VAL A 78 11.66 -18.60 -3.38
CA VAL A 78 12.87 -17.77 -3.25
C VAL A 78 14.13 -18.35 -3.92
N LEU A 79 14.16 -19.64 -4.32
CA LEU A 79 15.38 -20.23 -4.88
C LEU A 79 15.44 -20.40 -6.40
N SER A 80 14.35 -20.19 -7.15
CA SER A 80 14.36 -20.44 -8.62
C SER A 80 13.68 -19.38 -9.49
N ARG A 81 13.07 -18.33 -8.93
CA ARG A 81 12.46 -17.27 -9.74
C ARG A 81 13.46 -16.13 -9.98
N PRO A 82 13.52 -15.57 -11.21
CA PRO A 82 14.31 -14.38 -11.46
C PRO A 82 13.84 -13.22 -10.56
N PRO A 83 14.77 -12.35 -10.14
CA PRO A 83 14.42 -11.14 -9.40
C PRO A 83 13.54 -10.24 -10.29
N TYR A 84 12.79 -9.34 -9.65
CA TYR A 84 12.07 -8.31 -10.40
C TYR A 84 13.05 -7.43 -11.18
N SER A 85 12.76 -7.19 -12.46
CA SER A 85 13.46 -6.17 -13.23
C SER A 85 12.96 -4.77 -12.86
N ALA A 86 13.72 -3.73 -13.18
CA ALA A 86 13.27 -2.35 -12.97
C ALA A 86 11.95 -2.06 -13.71
N ALA A 87 11.78 -2.61 -14.92
CA ALA A 87 10.57 -2.45 -15.71
C ALA A 87 9.35 -3.12 -15.06
N ASP A 88 9.53 -4.27 -14.40
CA ASP A 88 8.43 -4.94 -13.71
C ASP A 88 7.89 -4.12 -12.53
N LEU A 89 8.79 -3.40 -11.85
CA LEU A 89 8.44 -2.56 -10.70
C LEU A 89 7.72 -1.26 -11.09
N GLU A 90 7.76 -0.88 -12.36
CA GLU A 90 7.03 0.27 -12.89
C GLU A 90 5.58 -0.06 -13.25
N LEU A 91 5.18 -1.34 -13.17
CA LEU A 91 3.85 -1.81 -13.51
C LEU A 91 3.04 -2.10 -12.26
N ASN A 92 1.80 -1.61 -12.24
CA ASN A 92 0.90 -1.77 -11.12
C ASN A 92 -0.42 -2.37 -11.59
N TRP A 93 -0.77 -3.51 -11.00
CA TRP A 93 -2.11 -4.04 -11.11
C TRP A 93 -3.05 -3.19 -10.27
N VAL A 94 -4.19 -2.83 -10.84
CA VAL A 94 -5.28 -2.15 -10.16
C VAL A 94 -6.48 -3.09 -10.21
N GLU A 95 -7.19 -3.19 -9.10
CA GLU A 95 -8.42 -3.95 -8.97
C GLU A 95 -9.61 -3.03 -8.68
N ASP A 96 -10.77 -3.38 -9.23
CA ASP A 96 -12.03 -2.71 -8.89
C ASP A 96 -13.09 -3.77 -8.57
N GLN A 97 -13.32 -3.97 -7.27
CA GLN A 97 -14.25 -4.98 -6.79
C GLN A 97 -15.70 -4.48 -6.67
N SER A 98 -15.99 -3.23 -7.08
CA SER A 98 -17.33 -2.64 -6.91
C SER A 98 -18.40 -3.32 -7.78
N ASP A 99 -18.08 -3.61 -9.05
CA ASP A 99 -18.98 -4.25 -10.01
C ASP A 99 -18.73 -5.76 -10.18
N SER A 100 -17.52 -6.22 -9.83
CA SER A 100 -17.13 -7.62 -9.91
C SER A 100 -15.86 -7.84 -9.07
N PRO A 101 -15.78 -8.90 -8.25
CA PRO A 101 -14.56 -9.22 -7.50
C PRO A 101 -13.34 -9.55 -8.39
N TYR A 102 -13.51 -9.58 -9.73
CA TYR A 102 -12.51 -10.01 -10.70
C TYR A 102 -12.32 -8.99 -11.83
N SER A 103 -12.29 -7.70 -11.50
CA SER A 103 -11.95 -6.65 -12.46
C SER A 103 -10.52 -6.22 -12.24
N TYR A 104 -9.64 -6.56 -13.19
CA TYR A 104 -8.23 -6.20 -13.16
C TYR A 104 -7.88 -5.30 -14.35
N GLY A 105 -6.98 -4.36 -14.10
CA GLY A 105 -6.33 -3.56 -15.12
C GLY A 105 -4.87 -3.29 -14.75
N LEU A 106 -4.06 -2.89 -15.73
CA LEU A 106 -2.64 -2.63 -15.57
C LEU A 106 -2.34 -1.19 -15.94
N ILE A 107 -1.68 -0.46 -15.04
CA ILE A 107 -1.16 0.88 -15.30
C ILE A 107 0.37 0.91 -15.22
N ASP A 108 0.99 1.81 -15.96
CA ASP A 108 2.40 2.13 -15.79
C ASP A 108 2.64 3.20 -14.72
N ALA A 109 3.92 3.51 -14.47
CA ALA A 109 4.35 4.47 -13.45
C ALA A 109 3.82 5.90 -13.69
N GLU A 110 3.46 6.23 -14.94
CA GLU A 110 2.82 7.51 -15.29
C GLU A 110 1.28 7.48 -15.13
N GLY A 111 0.72 6.35 -14.68
CA GLY A 111 -0.72 6.15 -14.53
C GLY A 111 -1.46 5.89 -15.84
N ARG A 112 -0.75 5.54 -16.92
CA ARG A 112 -1.38 5.22 -18.21
C ARG A 112 -1.80 3.76 -18.22
N TRP A 113 -3.02 3.51 -18.68
CA TRP A 113 -3.52 2.15 -18.88
C TRP A 113 -2.74 1.42 -19.96
N ARG A 114 -2.11 0.31 -19.57
CA ARG A 114 -1.54 -0.70 -20.46
C ARG A 114 -2.55 -1.78 -20.78
N ILE A 115 -3.32 -2.19 -19.77
CA ILE A 115 -4.45 -3.10 -19.92
C ILE A 115 -5.66 -2.43 -19.25
N PRO A 116 -6.71 -2.07 -19.99
CA PRO A 116 -7.92 -1.48 -19.40
C PRO A 116 -8.59 -2.43 -18.41
N MET A 117 -9.31 -1.84 -17.44
CA MET A 117 -10.17 -2.58 -16.53
C MET A 117 -11.18 -3.46 -17.26
N GLY A 118 -11.40 -4.67 -16.72
CA GLY A 118 -12.48 -5.53 -17.17
C GLY A 118 -12.38 -6.94 -16.61
N ARG A 119 -13.31 -7.79 -17.05
CA ARG A 119 -13.44 -9.19 -16.62
C ARG A 119 -12.58 -10.16 -17.46
N ARG A 120 -11.45 -9.67 -17.98
CA ARG A 120 -10.57 -10.45 -18.86
C ARG A 120 -9.80 -11.51 -18.08
N TYR A 121 -9.48 -11.23 -16.82
CA TYR A 121 -8.72 -12.08 -15.93
C TYR A 121 -9.48 -12.27 -14.63
N VAL A 122 -9.43 -13.48 -14.07
CA VAL A 122 -10.00 -13.77 -12.74
C VAL A 122 -8.96 -13.73 -11.64
N GLU A 123 -7.68 -13.82 -12.01
CA GLU A 123 -6.55 -13.75 -11.11
C GLU A 123 -5.33 -13.29 -11.89
N VAL A 124 -4.45 -12.51 -11.26
CA VAL A 124 -3.22 -12.01 -11.87
C VAL A 124 -2.05 -12.18 -10.91
N ARG A 125 -0.88 -12.52 -11.45
CA ARG A 125 0.38 -12.53 -10.71
C ARG A 125 1.23 -11.30 -11.08
N PRO A 126 2.15 -10.88 -10.19
CA PRO A 126 3.08 -9.80 -10.50
C PRO A 126 3.92 -10.09 -11.73
N PHE A 127 4.27 -9.05 -12.47
CA PHE A 127 5.20 -9.14 -13.58
C PHE A 127 6.60 -9.57 -13.10
N ARG A 128 7.25 -10.44 -13.87
CA ARG A 128 8.66 -10.80 -13.72
C ARG A 128 9.28 -11.05 -15.09
N ASP A 129 10.40 -10.39 -15.36
CA ASP A 129 11.07 -10.41 -16.66
C ASP A 129 10.11 -10.05 -17.82
N GLY A 130 9.25 -9.05 -17.60
CA GLY A 130 8.34 -8.53 -18.60
C GLY A 130 7.11 -9.42 -18.89
N VAL A 131 6.90 -10.48 -18.09
CA VAL A 131 5.72 -11.35 -18.22
C VAL A 131 4.99 -11.55 -16.90
N ALA A 132 3.67 -11.67 -16.98
CA ALA A 132 2.80 -12.01 -15.87
C ALA A 132 2.01 -13.29 -16.17
N GLU A 133 1.77 -14.11 -15.16
CA GLU A 133 0.81 -15.20 -15.24
C GLU A 133 -0.57 -14.68 -14.87
N VAL A 134 -1.58 -14.97 -15.68
CA VAL A 134 -2.97 -14.58 -15.44
C VAL A 134 -3.88 -15.78 -15.63
N ARG A 135 -4.95 -15.84 -14.83
CA ARG A 135 -5.97 -16.87 -14.94
C ARG A 135 -7.13 -16.33 -15.76
N LEU A 136 -7.48 -17.03 -16.83
CA LEU A 136 -8.64 -16.68 -17.66
C LEU A 136 -9.94 -17.14 -16.98
N PRO A 137 -11.07 -16.49 -17.21
CA PRO A 137 -12.38 -17.03 -16.81
C PRO A 137 -12.64 -18.35 -17.54
N ALA A 138 -13.27 -19.32 -16.87
CA ALA A 138 -13.73 -20.51 -17.54
C ALA A 138 -15.01 -20.21 -18.34
N GLY A 139 -15.20 -20.90 -19.47
CA GLY A 139 -16.36 -20.67 -20.34
C GLY A 139 -17.71 -21.06 -19.72
N ASP A 140 -17.70 -21.81 -18.62
CA ASP A 140 -18.87 -22.21 -17.84
C ASP A 140 -19.20 -21.22 -16.70
N GLY A 141 -18.47 -20.11 -16.61
CA GLY A 141 -18.61 -19.12 -15.53
C GLY A 141 -17.94 -19.54 -14.22
N SER A 142 -17.24 -20.68 -14.19
CA SER A 142 -16.39 -21.04 -13.05
C SER A 142 -15.09 -20.21 -13.04
N TYR A 143 -14.49 -20.11 -11.86
CA TYR A 143 -13.23 -19.41 -11.70
C TYR A 143 -12.03 -20.27 -12.06
N GLY A 144 -12.19 -21.56 -12.39
CA GLY A 144 -11.11 -22.52 -12.60
C GLY A 144 -10.48 -22.52 -14.00
N GLY A 145 -10.50 -21.39 -14.72
CA GLY A 145 -9.93 -21.33 -16.07
C GLY A 145 -8.40 -21.46 -16.10
N PRO A 146 -7.81 -21.62 -17.30
CA PRO A 146 -6.39 -21.91 -17.43
C PRO A 146 -5.52 -20.71 -17.05
N TRP A 147 -4.35 -21.00 -16.51
CA TRP A 147 -3.26 -20.04 -16.38
C TRP A 147 -2.57 -19.84 -17.73
N VAL A 148 -2.35 -18.59 -18.11
CA VAL A 148 -1.61 -18.18 -19.32
C VAL A 148 -0.60 -17.11 -18.98
N ARG A 149 0.46 -16.97 -19.78
CA ARG A 149 1.44 -15.89 -19.63
C ARG A 149 1.09 -14.76 -20.58
N ILE A 150 1.18 -13.52 -20.10
CA ILE A 150 1.00 -12.30 -20.89
C ILE A 150 2.21 -11.39 -20.78
N ASP A 151 2.44 -10.57 -21.80
CA ASP A 151 3.40 -9.49 -21.75
C ASP A 151 2.81 -8.21 -21.14
N THR A 152 3.62 -7.15 -21.05
CA THR A 152 3.21 -5.86 -20.49
C THR A 152 2.13 -5.14 -21.31
N GLY A 153 1.89 -5.57 -22.55
CA GLY A 153 0.79 -5.10 -23.40
C GLY A 153 -0.50 -5.90 -23.20
N GLY A 154 -0.46 -6.99 -22.43
CA GLY A 154 -1.59 -7.90 -22.24
C GLY A 154 -1.77 -8.89 -23.38
N GLU A 155 -0.75 -9.10 -24.21
CA GLU A 155 -0.76 -10.12 -25.25
C GLU A 155 -0.23 -11.45 -24.68
N THR A 156 -0.86 -12.56 -25.04
CA THR A 156 -0.41 -13.88 -24.60
C THR A 156 0.94 -14.23 -25.21
N VAL A 157 1.92 -14.49 -24.36
CA VAL A 157 3.23 -15.04 -24.73
C VAL A 157 3.18 -16.54 -24.50
N GLY A 158 3.78 -17.31 -25.41
CA GLY A 158 3.66 -18.77 -25.48
C GLY A 158 3.98 -19.54 -24.18
N PRO A 159 3.71 -20.85 -24.17
CA PRO A 159 3.96 -21.71 -23.00
C PRO A 159 5.42 -21.74 -22.57
#